data_AF-A0A1I0SLY2-F1
#
_entry.id   AF-A0A1I0SLY2-F1
#
_cell.length_a   1.000
_cell.length_b   1.000
_cell.length_c   1.000
_cell.angle_alpha   90.00
_cell.angle_beta   90.00
_cell.angle_gamma   90.00
#
_symmetry.space_group_name_H-M   'P 1'
#
loop_
_entity.id
_entity.type
_entity.pdbx_description
1 polymer ?
#
loop_
_entity_poly.entity_id
_entity_poly.type
_entity_poly.pdbx_seq_one_letter_code
_entity_poly.pdbx_strand_id
1 'polypeptide(L)'
;MDEYRLNILKKSSAEINRLQLLSVFFDDEVIYKIYLRSQVIHQLFANNEELEIEKLDLFHLQFTDSVIELLRKIKKSNEKNVSLIYDEIHLNEELIDRMSGTLVDQKSFQQDKQKQSLKINLSLRKLFSVLSELSSDFPFSKNINVFSSKYANDFYFDLTTDQFSKLIDFQNKQVYTNVYATIEKKLMGKLCKNDFRTEFYIGLKSGELVIEVYKFLDEDYYYLFFPSRNLFLFCDLTILKDLDMTNNLSERERIVQELQYKNDKLKSNAAVLKTAIPNEVVQLLEDSYGKISDINFLNHLNNFDVQSNILKTMLKTDLL
;
A
#
# COMPACT_ATOMS: atom_id res chain seq x y z
N MET A 1 -53.92 -35.74 -7.90
CA MET A 1 -52.59 -35.13 -7.95
C MET A 1 -51.58 -36.13 -7.40
N ASP A 2 -50.85 -36.80 -8.27
CA ASP A 2 -49.81 -37.77 -7.89
C ASP A 2 -48.71 -37.08 -7.07
N GLU A 3 -48.33 -37.72 -5.97
CA GLU A 3 -47.25 -37.28 -5.07
C GLU A 3 -45.93 -37.04 -5.83
N TYR A 4 -45.70 -37.82 -6.89
CA TYR A 4 -44.58 -37.68 -7.81
C TYR A 4 -44.55 -36.32 -8.54
N ARG A 5 -45.69 -35.90 -9.11
CA ARG A 5 -45.81 -34.62 -9.81
C ARG A 5 -45.54 -33.45 -8.88
N LEU A 6 -46.07 -33.51 -7.67
CA LEU A 6 -45.88 -32.48 -6.65
C LEU A 6 -44.40 -32.35 -6.23
N ASN A 7 -43.67 -33.45 -6.19
CA ASN A 7 -42.24 -33.44 -5.90
C ASN A 7 -41.42 -32.79 -7.02
N ILE A 8 -41.72 -33.06 -8.29
CA ILE A 8 -41.04 -32.42 -9.43
C ILE A 8 -41.31 -30.91 -9.44
N LEU A 9 -42.55 -30.48 -9.21
CA LEU A 9 -42.88 -29.06 -9.13
C LEU A 9 -42.12 -28.37 -8.00
N LYS A 10 -42.01 -28.99 -6.82
CA LYS A 10 -41.20 -28.46 -5.71
C LYS A 10 -39.72 -28.33 -6.08
N LYS A 11 -39.15 -29.34 -6.73
CA LYS A 11 -37.75 -29.32 -7.19
C LYS A 11 -37.53 -28.21 -8.21
N SER A 12 -38.42 -28.09 -9.19
CA SER A 12 -38.41 -27.02 -10.19
C SER A 12 -38.42 -25.62 -9.55
N SER A 13 -39.28 -25.39 -8.55
CA SER A 13 -39.29 -24.11 -7.81
C SER A 13 -37.97 -23.85 -7.08
N ALA A 14 -37.33 -24.88 -6.53
CA ALA A 14 -36.03 -24.73 -5.87
C ALA A 14 -34.92 -24.32 -6.86
N GLU A 15 -34.87 -24.90 -8.06
CA GLU A 15 -33.91 -24.50 -9.09
C GLU A 15 -34.15 -23.07 -9.59
N ILE A 16 -35.42 -22.70 -9.79
CA ILE A 16 -35.78 -21.33 -10.19
C ILE A 16 -35.37 -20.30 -9.12
N ASN A 17 -35.54 -20.61 -7.84
CA ASN A 17 -35.10 -19.73 -6.76
C ASN A 17 -33.58 -19.55 -6.72
N ARG A 18 -32.81 -20.61 -7.00
CA ARG A 18 -31.34 -20.50 -7.11
C ARG A 18 -30.93 -19.61 -8.27
N LEU A 19 -31.58 -19.78 -9.43
CA LEU A 19 -31.37 -18.95 -10.60
C LEU A 19 -31.75 -17.48 -10.35
N GLN A 20 -32.82 -17.23 -9.58
CA GLN A 20 -33.21 -15.88 -9.17
C GLN A 20 -32.10 -15.17 -8.40
N LEU A 21 -31.52 -15.82 -7.38
CA LEU A 21 -30.44 -15.25 -6.58
C LEU A 21 -29.22 -14.90 -7.45
N LEU A 22 -28.90 -15.75 -8.43
CA LEU A 22 -27.80 -15.48 -9.37
C LEU A 22 -28.15 -14.34 -10.33
N SER A 23 -29.39 -14.24 -10.81
CA SER A 23 -29.83 -13.13 -11.66
C SER A 23 -29.69 -11.79 -10.98
N VAL A 24 -30.06 -11.71 -9.69
CA VAL A 24 -29.93 -10.48 -8.88
C VAL A 24 -28.46 -10.17 -8.58
N PHE A 25 -27.64 -11.19 -8.35
CA PHE A 25 -26.20 -11.00 -8.09
C PHE A 25 -25.47 -10.42 -9.30
N PHE A 26 -25.72 -10.96 -10.50
CA PHE A 26 -25.02 -10.54 -11.72
C PHE A 26 -25.62 -9.28 -12.35
N ASP A 27 -26.90 -8.98 -12.07
CA ASP A 27 -27.62 -7.82 -12.63
C ASP A 27 -27.52 -7.74 -14.16
N ASP A 28 -27.64 -8.90 -14.81
CA ASP A 28 -27.51 -9.05 -16.25
C ASP A 28 -28.87 -9.34 -16.90
N GLU A 29 -29.16 -8.65 -18.00
CA GLU A 29 -30.44 -8.71 -18.71
C GLU A 29 -30.76 -10.12 -19.22
N VAL A 30 -29.75 -10.83 -19.75
CA VAL A 30 -29.93 -12.16 -20.37
C VAL A 30 -30.20 -13.20 -19.29
N ILE A 31 -29.49 -13.14 -18.16
CA ILE A 31 -29.74 -14.02 -17.02
C ILE A 31 -31.14 -13.80 -16.47
N TYR A 32 -31.58 -12.54 -16.36
CA TYR A 32 -32.92 -12.20 -15.91
C TYR A 32 -34.01 -12.74 -16.88
N LYS A 33 -33.80 -12.63 -18.19
CA LYS A 33 -34.67 -13.22 -19.21
C LYS A 33 -34.75 -14.74 -19.11
N ILE A 34 -33.62 -15.42 -18.87
CA ILE A 34 -33.56 -16.86 -18.66
C ILE A 34 -34.35 -17.26 -17.41
N TYR A 35 -34.17 -16.54 -16.29
CA TYR A 35 -34.94 -16.74 -15.06
C TYR A 35 -36.45 -16.65 -15.30
N LEU A 36 -36.92 -15.56 -15.92
CA LEU A 36 -38.35 -15.37 -16.22
C LEU A 36 -38.89 -16.49 -17.11
N ARG A 37 -38.12 -16.90 -18.12
CA ARG A 37 -38.54 -17.96 -19.04
C ARG A 37 -38.64 -19.31 -18.32
N SER A 38 -37.69 -19.65 -17.46
CA SER A 38 -37.77 -20.85 -16.62
C SER A 38 -38.98 -20.83 -15.70
N GLN A 39 -39.36 -19.67 -15.16
CA GLN A 39 -40.58 -19.52 -14.37
C GLN A 39 -41.85 -19.72 -15.22
N VAL A 40 -41.89 -19.20 -16.44
CA VAL A 40 -43.01 -19.42 -17.37
C VAL A 40 -43.16 -20.90 -17.72
N ILE A 41 -42.04 -21.59 -18.00
CA ILE A 41 -42.04 -23.03 -18.27
C ILE A 41 -42.59 -23.80 -17.06
N HIS A 42 -42.12 -23.52 -15.85
CA HIS A 42 -42.66 -24.11 -14.63
C HIS A 42 -44.18 -23.92 -14.50
N GLN A 43 -44.67 -22.70 -14.69
CA GLN A 43 -46.10 -22.39 -14.59
C GLN A 43 -46.92 -23.11 -15.67
N LEU A 44 -46.38 -23.25 -16.88
CA LEU A 44 -47.02 -24.01 -17.95
C LEU A 44 -47.19 -25.48 -17.57
N PHE A 45 -46.19 -26.11 -16.96
CA PHE A 45 -46.33 -27.48 -16.45
C PHE A 45 -47.24 -27.53 -15.22
N ALA A 46 -47.16 -26.59 -14.28
CA ALA A 46 -48.01 -26.57 -13.10
C ALA A 46 -49.52 -26.49 -13.45
N ASN A 47 -49.87 -25.70 -14.47
CA ASN A 47 -51.25 -25.42 -14.86
C ASN A 47 -51.86 -26.43 -15.85
N ASN A 48 -51.05 -27.30 -16.48
CA ASN A 48 -51.52 -28.27 -17.47
C ASN A 48 -51.19 -29.70 -17.04
N GLU A 49 -52.19 -30.42 -16.51
CA GLU A 49 -52.04 -31.81 -16.04
C GLU A 49 -51.81 -32.81 -17.18
N GLU A 50 -52.18 -32.46 -18.43
CA GLU A 50 -51.97 -33.30 -19.63
C GLU A 50 -50.50 -33.38 -20.07
N LEU A 51 -49.63 -32.49 -19.58
CA LEU A 51 -48.21 -32.51 -19.89
C LEU A 51 -47.47 -33.52 -19.01
N GLU A 52 -46.65 -34.36 -19.65
CA GLU A 52 -45.68 -35.26 -19.03
C GLU A 52 -44.72 -34.47 -18.13
N ILE A 53 -44.87 -34.59 -16.81
CA ILE A 53 -44.14 -33.79 -15.82
C ILE A 53 -42.63 -34.08 -15.85
N GLU A 54 -42.24 -35.27 -16.29
CA GLU A 54 -40.85 -35.71 -16.46
C GLU A 54 -40.08 -34.77 -17.41
N LYS A 55 -40.77 -34.16 -18.38
CA LYS A 55 -40.17 -33.18 -19.31
C LYS A 55 -39.73 -31.90 -18.60
N LEU A 56 -40.41 -31.51 -17.52
CA LEU A 56 -40.00 -30.36 -16.69
C LEU A 56 -38.71 -30.68 -15.93
N ASP A 57 -38.62 -31.87 -15.34
CA ASP A 57 -37.39 -32.30 -14.64
C ASP A 57 -36.21 -32.41 -15.62
N LEU A 58 -36.48 -32.92 -16.82
CA LEU A 58 -35.49 -33.04 -17.89
C LEU A 58 -34.99 -31.67 -18.37
N PHE A 59 -35.88 -30.69 -18.53
CA PHE A 59 -35.51 -29.31 -18.82
C PHE A 59 -34.56 -28.73 -17.76
N HIS A 60 -34.84 -28.92 -16.47
CA HIS A 60 -33.95 -28.41 -15.43
C HIS A 60 -32.58 -29.07 -15.48
N LEU A 61 -32.54 -30.39 -15.56
CA LEU A 61 -31.32 -31.18 -15.62
C LEU A 61 -30.42 -30.77 -16.79
N GLN A 62 -31.01 -30.45 -17.94
CA GLN A 62 -30.27 -30.18 -19.17
C GLN A 62 -29.99 -28.71 -19.44
N PHE A 63 -30.69 -27.80 -18.77
CA PHE A 63 -30.57 -26.39 -19.06
C PHE A 63 -30.37 -25.58 -17.79
N THR A 64 -31.37 -25.58 -16.91
CA THR A 64 -31.38 -24.69 -15.74
C THR A 64 -30.19 -24.97 -14.83
N ASP A 65 -29.92 -26.25 -14.53
CA ASP A 65 -28.83 -26.67 -13.66
C ASP A 65 -27.46 -26.29 -14.25
N SER A 66 -27.31 -26.38 -15.57
CA SER A 66 -26.06 -26.03 -16.25
C SER A 66 -25.79 -24.53 -16.29
N VAL A 67 -26.84 -23.73 -16.49
CA VAL A 67 -26.74 -22.27 -16.36
C VAL A 67 -26.38 -21.90 -14.92
N ILE A 68 -27.04 -22.50 -13.93
CA ILE A 68 -26.72 -22.28 -12.51
C ILE A 68 -25.26 -22.62 -12.21
N GLU A 69 -24.77 -23.79 -12.64
CA GLU A 69 -23.39 -24.21 -12.38
C GLU A 69 -22.36 -23.30 -13.07
N LEU A 70 -22.62 -22.86 -14.30
CA LEU A 70 -21.78 -21.89 -15.00
C LEU A 70 -21.68 -20.56 -14.24
N LEU A 71 -22.83 -20.00 -13.86
CA LEU A 71 -22.91 -18.75 -13.10
C LEU A 71 -22.26 -18.86 -11.72
N ARG A 72 -22.39 -20.01 -11.04
CA ARG A 72 -21.70 -20.26 -9.76
C ARG A 72 -20.18 -20.31 -9.92
N LYS A 73 -19.67 -20.94 -10.98
CA LYS A 73 -18.23 -20.96 -11.27
C LYS A 73 -17.69 -19.55 -11.51
N ILE A 74 -18.39 -18.75 -12.32
CA ILE A 74 -18.01 -17.36 -12.60
C ILE A 74 -18.02 -16.52 -11.31
N LYS A 75 -19.10 -16.61 -10.53
CA LYS A 75 -19.20 -15.93 -9.23
C LYS A 75 -18.04 -16.27 -8.31
N LYS A 76 -17.69 -17.55 -8.20
CA LYS A 76 -16.56 -18.02 -7.38
C LYS A 76 -15.21 -17.50 -7.89
N SER A 77 -15.02 -17.45 -9.20
CA SER A 77 -13.82 -16.89 -9.82
C SER A 77 -13.69 -15.39 -9.53
N ASN A 78 -14.78 -14.64 -9.71
CA ASN A 78 -14.84 -13.21 -9.42
C ASN A 78 -14.55 -12.93 -7.93
N GLU A 79 -15.15 -13.69 -7.02
CA GLU A 79 -14.89 -13.56 -5.58
C GLU A 79 -13.41 -13.79 -5.23
N LYS A 80 -12.77 -14.78 -5.85
CA LYS A 80 -11.33 -15.04 -5.66
C LYS A 80 -10.48 -13.87 -6.17
N ASN A 81 -10.78 -13.34 -7.36
CA ASN A 81 -10.04 -12.22 -7.94
C ASN A 81 -10.22 -10.94 -7.13
N VAL A 82 -11.44 -10.68 -6.65
CA VAL A 82 -11.75 -9.56 -5.76
C VAL A 82 -11.02 -9.71 -4.43
N SER A 83 -10.92 -10.91 -3.87
CA SER A 83 -10.14 -11.16 -2.65
C SER A 83 -8.68 -10.77 -2.84
N LEU A 84 -8.05 -11.16 -3.95
CA LEU A 84 -6.66 -10.79 -4.25
C LEU A 84 -6.47 -9.27 -4.36
N ILE A 85 -7.45 -8.56 -4.92
CA ILE A 85 -7.43 -7.09 -4.98
C ILE A 85 -7.49 -6.49 -3.58
N TYR A 86 -8.31 -7.02 -2.68
CA TYR A 86 -8.37 -6.56 -1.29
C TYR A 86 -7.09 -6.88 -0.52
N ASP A 87 -6.45 -8.02 -0.78
CA ASP A 87 -5.13 -8.33 -0.21
C ASP A 87 -4.08 -7.32 -0.67
N GLU A 88 -4.09 -6.93 -1.96
CA GLU A 88 -3.19 -5.89 -2.48
C GLU A 88 -3.48 -4.51 -1.87
N ILE A 89 -4.75 -4.14 -1.71
CA ILE A 89 -5.15 -2.90 -1.03
C ILE A 89 -4.61 -2.88 0.39
N HIS A 90 -4.78 -3.98 1.14
CA HIS A 90 -4.30 -4.10 2.51
C HIS A 90 -2.77 -3.95 2.60
N LEU A 91 -2.03 -4.62 1.71
CA LEU A 91 -0.57 -4.47 1.65
C LEU A 91 -0.15 -3.03 1.33
N ASN A 92 -0.85 -2.35 0.44
CA ASN A 92 -0.59 -0.94 0.15
C ASN A 92 -0.92 -0.04 1.34
N GLU A 93 -2.01 -0.30 2.07
CA GLU A 93 -2.40 0.43 3.29
C GLU A 93 -1.33 0.25 4.39
N GLU A 94 -0.82 -0.96 4.61
CA GLU A 94 0.30 -1.19 5.54
C GLU A 94 1.60 -0.49 5.13
N LEU A 95 1.87 -0.37 3.83
CA LEU A 95 3.02 0.37 3.32
C LEU A 95 2.84 1.87 3.52
N ILE A 96 1.65 2.40 3.23
CA ILE A 96 1.27 3.79 3.49
C ILE A 96 1.45 4.08 4.98
N ASP A 97 0.95 3.25 5.89
CA ASP A 97 1.06 3.47 7.33
C ASP A 97 2.51 3.45 7.81
N ARG A 98 3.34 2.53 7.28
CA ARG A 98 4.77 2.50 7.58
C ARG A 98 5.51 3.77 7.10
N MET A 99 5.16 4.27 5.93
CA MET A 99 5.74 5.49 5.36
C MET A 99 5.17 6.77 6.01
N SER A 100 3.92 6.73 6.48
CA SER A 100 3.20 7.86 7.09
C SER A 100 3.47 8.00 8.58
N GLY A 101 3.76 6.90 9.29
CA GLY A 101 4.26 6.92 10.66
C GLY A 101 5.59 7.67 10.81
N THR A 102 6.27 7.97 9.70
CA THR A 102 7.48 8.81 9.61
C THR A 102 7.20 10.23 9.06
N LEU A 103 5.98 10.54 8.62
CA LEU A 103 5.59 11.87 8.11
C LEU A 103 5.26 12.87 9.24
N VAL A 104 5.17 12.44 10.50
CA VAL A 104 5.16 13.35 11.66
C VAL A 104 6.60 13.67 12.03
N ASP A 105 6.94 14.97 12.09
CA ASP A 105 8.28 15.40 12.43
C ASP A 105 8.72 16.78 11.92
N GLN A 106 8.33 17.29 10.74
CA GLN A 106 9.03 18.48 10.21
C GLN A 106 8.92 19.69 11.17
N LYS A 107 7.75 19.86 11.80
CA LYS A 107 7.55 20.91 12.82
C LYS A 107 8.37 20.64 14.08
N SER A 108 8.35 19.44 14.66
CA SER A 108 9.16 19.21 15.86
C SER A 108 10.64 19.02 15.57
N PHE A 109 11.04 18.65 14.36
CA PHE A 109 12.41 18.71 13.88
C PHE A 109 12.88 20.15 13.91
N GLN A 110 12.12 21.12 13.36
CA GLN A 110 12.48 22.54 13.46
C GLN A 110 12.56 23.03 14.91
N GLN A 111 11.61 22.63 15.77
CA GLN A 111 11.65 23.00 17.19
C GLN A 111 12.83 22.36 17.94
N ASP A 112 13.08 21.07 17.73
CA ASP A 112 14.14 20.33 18.39
C ASP A 112 15.52 20.71 17.83
N LYS A 113 15.61 21.13 16.56
CA LYS A 113 16.81 21.71 15.93
C LYS A 113 17.25 22.97 16.67
N GLN A 114 16.30 23.85 17.01
CA GLN A 114 16.59 25.04 17.84
C GLN A 114 17.05 24.64 19.24
N LYS A 115 16.37 23.68 19.90
CA LYS A 115 16.77 23.18 21.21
C LYS A 115 18.17 22.53 21.19
N GLN A 116 18.49 21.77 20.14
CA GLN A 116 19.79 21.13 19.97
C GLN A 116 20.90 22.17 19.81
N SER A 117 20.66 23.22 19.01
CA SER A 117 21.58 24.34 18.87
C SER A 117 21.89 24.98 20.23
N LEU A 118 20.86 25.24 21.04
CA LEU A 118 21.04 25.77 22.40
C LEU A 118 21.84 24.81 23.30
N LYS A 119 21.56 23.50 23.26
CA LYS A 119 22.29 22.49 24.04
C LYS A 119 23.77 22.47 23.66
N ILE A 120 24.10 22.54 22.38
CA ILE A 120 25.49 22.54 21.88
C ILE A 120 26.19 23.83 22.27
N ASN A 121 25.57 24.99 22.09
CA ASN A 121 26.13 26.28 22.50
C ASN A 121 26.45 26.31 24.00
N LEU A 122 25.51 25.84 24.84
CA LEU A 122 25.73 25.73 26.30
C LEU A 122 26.85 24.74 26.64
N SER A 123 26.92 23.62 25.92
CA SER A 123 27.95 22.61 26.16
C SER A 123 29.35 23.09 25.77
N LEU A 124 29.48 23.85 24.67
CA LEU A 124 30.73 24.46 24.23
C LEU A 124 31.20 25.56 25.19
N ARG A 125 30.28 26.38 25.72
CA ARG A 125 30.57 27.36 26.78
C ARG A 125 31.16 26.68 28.02
N LYS A 126 30.52 25.60 28.49
CA LYS A 126 31.01 24.83 29.63
C LYS A 126 32.35 24.14 29.33
N LEU A 127 32.50 23.58 28.12
CA LEU A 127 33.76 22.98 27.68
C LEU A 127 34.91 24.00 27.71
N PHE A 128 34.65 25.24 27.30
CA PHE A 128 35.62 26.32 27.41
C PHE A 128 36.04 26.56 28.86
N SER A 129 35.08 26.72 29.79
CA SER A 129 35.37 26.88 31.23
C SER A 129 36.19 25.71 31.79
N VAL A 130 35.80 24.48 31.46
CA VAL A 130 36.52 23.25 31.87
C VAL A 130 37.96 23.27 31.37
N LEU A 131 38.19 23.66 30.12
CA LEU A 131 39.53 23.73 29.54
C LEU A 131 40.36 24.89 30.11
N SER A 132 39.75 26.04 30.41
CA SER A 132 40.45 27.21 30.95
C SER A 132 40.77 27.10 32.44
N GLU A 133 39.87 26.50 33.21
CA GLU A 133 39.99 26.37 34.67
C GLU A 133 40.60 25.02 35.10
N LEU A 134 40.87 24.13 34.13
CA LEU A 134 41.32 22.75 34.38
C LEU A 134 40.36 21.99 35.31
N SER A 135 39.06 22.28 35.22
CA SER A 135 38.01 21.61 36.00
C SER A 135 37.80 20.17 35.50
N SER A 136 37.23 19.33 36.38
CA SER A 136 36.75 17.99 36.05
C SER A 136 35.23 17.92 35.87
N ASP A 137 34.56 19.07 35.72
CA ASP A 137 33.11 19.11 35.51
C ASP A 137 32.74 18.58 34.13
N PHE A 138 31.63 17.84 34.05
CA PHE A 138 31.12 17.33 32.78
C PHE A 138 30.49 18.47 31.95
N PRO A 139 31.00 18.78 30.74
CA PRO A 139 30.60 19.98 30.01
C PRO A 139 29.31 19.82 29.22
N PHE A 140 28.88 18.59 28.89
CA PHE A 140 27.76 18.37 27.97
C PHE A 140 26.39 18.35 28.65
N SER A 141 25.39 18.84 27.92
CA SER A 141 23.99 18.69 28.32
C SER A 141 23.57 17.20 28.34
N LYS A 142 22.65 16.83 29.24
CA LYS A 142 22.10 15.47 29.26
C LYS A 142 21.49 15.13 27.91
N ASN A 143 21.71 13.89 27.45
CA ASN A 143 21.10 13.35 26.23
C ASN A 143 21.41 14.16 24.96
N ILE A 144 22.66 14.63 24.81
CA ILE A 144 23.08 15.46 23.67
C ILE A 144 22.95 14.74 22.31
N ASN A 145 23.02 13.41 22.31
CA ASN A 145 22.95 12.58 21.10
C ASN A 145 21.51 12.21 20.69
N VAL A 146 20.50 12.45 21.54
CA VAL A 146 19.11 12.04 21.27
C VAL A 146 18.54 12.72 20.02
N PHE A 147 18.98 13.94 19.72
CA PHE A 147 18.55 14.65 18.50
C PHE A 147 18.96 13.89 17.24
N SER A 148 20.26 13.62 17.08
CA SER A 148 20.78 12.84 15.95
C SER A 148 20.17 11.44 15.89
N SER A 149 20.05 10.72 17.01
CA SER A 149 19.43 9.39 17.03
C SER A 149 17.96 9.40 16.58
N LYS A 150 17.23 10.50 16.85
CA LYS A 150 15.82 10.62 16.46
C LYS A 150 15.65 10.99 14.98
N TYR A 151 16.52 11.85 14.43
CA TYR A 151 16.27 12.51 13.14
C TYR A 151 17.24 12.15 12.01
N ALA A 152 18.36 11.45 12.29
CA ALA A 152 19.36 11.16 11.26
C ALA A 152 18.84 10.32 10.09
N ASN A 153 17.89 9.41 10.32
CA ASN A 153 17.36 8.57 9.26
C ASN A 153 16.55 9.36 8.23
N ASP A 154 15.85 10.40 8.67
CA ASP A 154 14.86 11.11 7.85
C ASP A 154 15.33 12.48 7.36
N PHE A 155 16.22 13.16 8.11
CA PHE A 155 16.61 14.55 7.85
C PHE A 155 18.09 14.76 7.54
N TYR A 156 18.93 13.72 7.65
CA TYR A 156 20.38 13.86 7.39
C TYR A 156 20.72 13.34 6.00
N PHE A 157 21.67 14.01 5.36
CA PHE A 157 22.11 13.69 4.01
C PHE A 157 23.27 12.70 4.02
N ASP A 158 23.29 11.82 3.03
CA ASP A 158 24.32 10.79 2.91
C ASP A 158 25.65 11.37 2.42
N LEU A 159 26.72 10.94 3.07
CA LEU A 159 28.11 11.17 2.70
C LEU A 159 28.72 9.89 2.19
N THR A 160 29.59 10.02 1.20
CA THR A 160 30.53 8.95 0.87
C THR A 160 31.55 8.76 1.99
N THR A 161 32.11 7.56 2.11
CA THR A 161 33.15 7.26 3.11
C THR A 161 34.36 8.19 2.99
N ASP A 162 34.76 8.55 1.76
CA ASP A 162 35.87 9.47 1.51
C ASP A 162 35.58 10.89 2.02
N GLN A 163 34.38 11.43 1.75
CA GLN A 163 33.96 12.74 2.28
C GLN A 163 33.92 12.74 3.80
N PHE A 164 33.38 11.68 4.40
CA PHE A 164 33.33 11.54 5.86
C PHE A 164 34.75 11.55 6.45
N SER A 165 35.66 10.74 5.92
CA SER A 165 37.06 10.68 6.38
C SER A 165 37.76 12.03 6.28
N LYS A 166 37.56 12.78 5.19
CA LYS A 166 38.12 14.12 5.01
C LYS A 166 37.58 15.13 6.02
N LEU A 167 36.29 15.05 6.36
CA LEU A 167 35.67 15.95 7.33
C LEU A 167 36.22 15.75 8.74
N ILE A 168 36.49 14.52 9.15
CA ILE A 168 36.95 14.21 10.52
C ILE A 168 38.47 14.15 10.67
N ASP A 169 39.24 14.45 9.61
CA ASP A 169 40.70 14.43 9.65
C ASP A 169 41.25 15.69 10.35
N PHE A 170 42.21 15.50 11.26
CA PHE A 170 42.84 16.61 11.97
C PHE A 170 44.23 16.25 12.50
N GLN A 171 45.03 17.28 12.78
CA GLN A 171 46.35 17.11 13.39
C GLN A 171 46.29 17.37 14.91
N ASN A 172 46.84 16.46 15.72
CA ASN A 172 46.82 16.56 17.19
C ASN A 172 47.35 17.89 17.76
N LYS A 173 48.31 18.54 17.09
CA LYS A 173 48.85 19.84 17.52
C LYS A 173 47.83 20.99 17.44
N GLN A 174 46.79 20.84 16.62
CA GLN A 174 45.79 21.86 16.31
C GLN A 174 44.55 21.82 17.22
N VAL A 175 44.45 20.82 18.11
CA VAL A 175 43.28 20.59 18.95
C VAL A 175 43.60 20.74 20.44
N TYR A 176 42.60 21.14 21.21
CA TYR A 176 42.52 20.85 22.63
C TYR A 176 41.84 19.50 22.82
N THR A 177 42.38 18.69 23.71
CA THR A 177 41.81 17.38 24.06
C THR A 177 41.75 17.27 25.58
N ASN A 178 40.58 16.89 26.09
CA ASN A 178 40.42 16.43 27.46
C ASN A 178 39.67 15.09 27.49
N VAL A 179 39.32 14.61 28.68
CA VAL A 179 38.62 13.32 28.87
C VAL A 179 37.22 13.32 28.23
N TYR A 180 36.62 14.49 28.01
CA TYR A 180 35.25 14.61 27.53
C TYR A 180 35.15 14.88 26.03
N ALA A 181 36.07 15.64 25.45
CA ALA A 181 35.94 16.17 24.09
C ALA A 181 37.30 16.49 23.43
N THR A 182 37.27 16.55 22.10
CA THR A 182 38.36 17.12 21.28
C THR A 182 37.81 18.27 20.44
N ILE A 183 38.48 19.42 20.47
CA ILE A 183 38.04 20.62 19.75
C ILE A 183 39.24 21.37 19.16
N GLU A 184 39.13 21.84 17.92
CA GLU A 184 40.16 22.71 17.34
C GLU A 184 40.42 23.97 18.16
N LYS A 185 41.69 24.31 18.36
CA LYS A 185 42.12 25.49 19.11
C LYS A 185 41.59 26.78 18.49
N LYS A 186 41.68 26.88 17.15
CA LYS A 186 41.17 28.03 16.39
C LYS A 186 39.66 28.13 16.49
N LEU A 187 38.95 26.99 16.40
CA LEU A 187 37.50 26.94 16.53
C LEU A 187 37.07 27.44 17.92
N MET A 188 37.71 26.96 18.98
CA MET A 188 37.40 27.40 20.35
C MET A 188 37.60 28.91 20.53
N GLY A 189 38.71 29.47 20.03
CA GLY A 189 38.93 30.92 20.08
C GLY A 189 37.85 31.71 19.33
N LYS A 190 37.41 31.20 18.17
CA LYS A 190 36.36 31.81 17.34
C LYS A 190 34.99 31.74 18.01
N LEU A 191 34.65 30.60 18.61
CA LEU A 191 33.44 30.39 19.40
C LEU A 191 33.40 31.36 20.58
N CYS A 192 34.49 31.48 21.34
CA CYS A 192 34.59 32.42 22.45
C CYS A 192 34.37 33.88 22.01
N LYS A 193 35.01 34.30 20.91
CA LYS A 193 34.86 35.65 20.35
C LYS A 193 33.42 35.98 19.94
N ASN A 194 32.68 34.98 19.45
CA ASN A 194 31.29 35.12 18.99
C ASN A 194 30.27 34.71 20.05
N ASP A 195 30.68 34.63 21.32
CA ASP A 195 29.82 34.25 22.44
C ASP A 195 29.06 32.93 22.18
N PHE A 196 29.71 31.97 21.50
CA PHE A 196 29.15 30.65 21.18
C PHE A 196 27.78 30.71 20.50
N ARG A 197 27.47 31.79 19.77
CA ARG A 197 26.19 31.98 19.10
C ARG A 197 26.19 31.30 17.74
N THR A 198 25.74 30.06 17.73
CA THR A 198 25.70 29.23 16.52
C THR A 198 24.36 28.52 16.39
N GLU A 199 24.01 28.12 15.17
CA GLU A 199 22.78 27.40 14.87
C GLU A 199 23.07 26.15 14.05
N PHE A 200 22.24 25.13 14.23
CA PHE A 200 22.31 23.92 13.42
C PHE A 200 22.06 24.28 11.95
N TYR A 201 22.96 23.86 11.08
CA TYR A 201 22.88 24.08 9.65
C TYR A 201 22.30 22.85 8.95
N ILE A 202 23.03 21.74 8.97
CA ILE A 202 22.70 20.49 8.28
C ILE A 202 23.17 19.27 9.09
N GLY A 203 22.49 18.15 8.93
CA GLY A 203 22.94 16.86 9.43
C GLY A 203 23.43 15.98 8.29
N LEU A 204 24.50 15.23 8.54
CA LEU A 204 25.17 14.37 7.56
C LEU A 204 25.35 12.97 8.14
N LYS A 205 25.34 11.92 7.32
CA LYS A 205 25.56 10.54 7.78
C LYS A 205 26.38 9.71 6.79
N SER A 206 27.11 8.73 7.29
CA SER A 206 27.81 7.71 6.51
C SER A 206 27.62 6.37 7.21
N GLY A 207 26.60 5.61 6.81
CA GLY A 207 26.11 4.45 7.58
C GLY A 207 25.55 4.89 8.94
N GLU A 208 25.99 4.25 10.02
CA GLU A 208 25.59 4.57 11.40
C GLU A 208 26.30 5.81 11.98
N LEU A 209 27.31 6.34 11.29
CA LEU A 209 28.06 7.51 11.74
C LEU A 209 27.35 8.79 11.30
N VAL A 210 27.11 9.70 12.24
CA VAL A 210 26.38 10.95 12.03
C VAL A 210 27.25 12.15 12.35
N ILE A 211 27.09 13.24 11.61
CA ILE A 211 27.75 14.53 11.84
C ILE A 211 26.66 15.61 11.87
N GLU A 212 26.73 16.47 12.88
CA GLU A 212 25.91 17.68 12.96
C GLU A 212 26.78 18.88 12.54
N VAL A 213 26.37 19.66 11.54
CA VAL A 213 27.08 20.87 11.12
C VAL A 213 26.36 22.10 11.66
N TYR A 214 27.12 23.04 12.19
CA TYR A 214 26.66 24.28 12.80
C TYR A 214 27.25 25.48 12.08
N LYS A 215 26.47 26.56 11.99
CA LYS A 215 26.86 27.84 11.41
C LYS A 215 26.97 28.91 12.50
N PHE A 216 27.98 29.77 12.42
CA PHE A 216 28.05 30.97 13.24
C PHE A 216 26.96 31.98 12.80
N LEU A 217 26.26 32.61 13.74
CA LEU A 217 25.16 33.52 13.38
C LEU A 217 25.63 34.78 12.64
N ASP A 218 26.81 35.32 13.01
CA ASP A 218 27.31 36.59 12.49
C ASP A 218 28.46 36.44 11.48
N GLU A 219 28.93 35.22 11.24
CA GLU A 219 30.04 34.95 10.33
C GLU A 219 29.76 33.75 9.43
N ASP A 220 30.29 33.75 8.21
CA ASP A 220 30.12 32.64 7.27
C ASP A 220 31.13 31.51 7.52
N TYR A 221 31.23 31.09 8.78
CA TYR A 221 32.01 29.93 9.20
C TYR A 221 31.10 28.80 9.65
N TYR A 222 31.57 27.58 9.43
CA TYR A 222 30.87 26.36 9.74
C TYR A 222 31.79 25.45 10.53
N TYR A 223 31.22 24.70 11.47
CA TYR A 223 31.95 23.68 12.20
C TYR A 223 31.08 22.45 12.35
N LEU A 224 31.73 21.30 12.50
CA LEU A 224 31.05 20.04 12.71
C LEU A 224 31.13 19.60 14.16
N PHE A 225 30.13 18.85 14.59
CA PHE A 225 30.11 18.05 15.78
C PHE A 225 29.94 16.60 15.37
N PHE A 226 30.91 15.76 15.72
CA PHE A 226 30.84 14.31 15.52
C PHE A 226 30.53 13.62 16.86
N PRO A 227 29.27 13.20 17.11
CA PRO A 227 28.82 12.76 18.42
C PRO A 227 29.54 11.52 18.94
N SER A 228 29.92 10.58 18.07
CA SER A 228 30.56 9.32 18.49
C SER A 228 31.93 9.53 19.15
N ARG A 229 32.58 10.68 18.93
CA ARG A 229 33.90 11.02 19.51
C ARG A 229 33.90 12.32 20.31
N ASN A 230 32.76 12.98 20.47
CA ASN A 230 32.67 14.35 20.98
C ASN A 230 33.71 15.29 20.33
N LEU A 231 33.78 15.22 19.00
CA LEU A 231 34.80 15.90 18.21
C LEU A 231 34.22 17.13 17.54
N PHE A 232 34.92 18.26 17.63
CA PHE A 232 34.55 19.54 17.05
C PHE A 232 35.67 20.09 16.16
N LEU A 233 35.40 20.19 14.85
CA LEU A 233 36.35 20.66 13.84
C LEU A 233 35.72 21.74 12.98
N PHE A 234 36.52 22.61 12.35
CA PHE A 234 35.98 23.46 11.29
C PHE A 234 35.49 22.60 10.12
N CYS A 235 34.41 23.03 9.47
CA CYS A 235 33.81 22.31 8.35
C CYS A 235 34.03 23.11 7.06
N ASP A 236 34.78 22.52 6.14
CA ASP A 236 34.93 23.05 4.78
C ASP A 236 33.76 22.55 3.91
N LEU A 237 32.81 23.45 3.63
CA LEU A 237 31.64 23.13 2.81
C LEU A 237 31.99 22.75 1.36
N THR A 238 33.21 23.03 0.88
CA THR A 238 33.63 22.61 -0.46
C THR A 238 33.64 21.08 -0.62
N ILE A 239 33.82 20.34 0.48
CA ILE A 239 33.76 18.88 0.53
C ILE A 239 32.32 18.36 0.28
N LEU A 240 31.31 19.23 0.44
CA LEU A 240 29.89 18.92 0.30
C LEU A 240 29.29 19.31 -1.08
N LYS A 241 30.09 19.81 -2.03
CA LYS A 241 29.58 20.38 -3.30
C LYS A 241 28.77 19.40 -4.17
N ASP A 242 29.11 18.12 -4.13
CA ASP A 242 28.45 17.06 -4.93
C ASP A 242 27.41 16.28 -4.12
N LEU A 243 26.99 16.81 -2.98
CA LEU A 243 26.04 16.14 -2.10
C LEU A 243 24.62 16.26 -2.69
N ASP A 244 23.97 15.11 -2.86
CA ASP A 244 22.59 15.06 -3.35
C ASP A 244 21.63 15.56 -2.26
N MET A 245 21.17 16.78 -2.44
CA MET A 245 20.24 17.46 -1.53
C MET A 245 18.77 17.22 -1.91
N THR A 246 18.48 16.30 -2.83
CA THR A 246 17.09 15.98 -3.16
C THR A 246 16.38 15.44 -1.91
N ASN A 247 15.31 16.14 -1.54
CA ASN A 247 14.72 16.02 -0.22
C ASN A 247 13.96 14.67 -0.12
N ASN A 248 14.47 13.73 0.68
CA ASN A 248 13.87 12.39 0.91
C ASN A 248 12.38 12.44 1.28
N LEU A 249 11.90 13.55 1.85
CA LEU A 249 10.49 13.82 2.13
C LEU A 249 9.62 13.89 0.85
N SER A 250 10.13 14.51 -0.22
CA SER A 250 9.36 14.70 -1.47
C SER A 250 9.12 13.39 -2.23
N GLU A 251 10.05 12.43 -2.15
CA GLU A 251 9.88 11.14 -2.82
C GLU A 251 8.90 10.24 -2.05
N ARG A 252 8.96 10.25 -0.71
CA ARG A 252 8.02 9.50 0.13
C ARG A 252 6.59 10.01 -0.02
N GLU A 253 6.39 11.33 -0.02
CA GLU A 253 5.08 11.93 -0.27
C GLU A 253 4.52 11.53 -1.64
N ARG A 254 5.37 11.53 -2.68
CA ARG A 254 4.98 11.06 -4.01
C ARG A 254 4.53 9.59 -4.00
N ILE A 255 5.30 8.71 -3.37
CA ILE A 255 4.99 7.28 -3.28
C ILE A 255 3.68 7.04 -2.52
N VAL A 256 3.45 7.76 -1.42
CA VAL A 256 2.20 7.66 -0.65
C VAL A 256 1.00 8.08 -1.51
N GLN A 257 1.10 9.18 -2.25
CA GLN A 257 0.04 9.64 -3.16
C GLN A 257 -0.22 8.63 -4.28
N GLU A 258 0.82 8.05 -4.87
CA GLU A 258 0.71 7.01 -5.91
C GLU A 258 0.00 5.75 -5.37
N LEU A 259 0.35 5.29 -4.16
CA LEU A 259 -0.28 4.13 -3.52
C LEU A 259 -1.74 4.39 -3.17
N GLN A 260 -2.08 5.59 -2.68
CA GLN A 260 -3.47 6.00 -2.41
C GLN A 260 -4.30 6.00 -3.70
N TYR A 261 -3.80 6.64 -4.76
CA TYR A 261 -4.46 6.64 -6.06
C TYR A 261 -4.66 5.22 -6.61
N LYS A 262 -3.65 4.36 -6.47
CA LYS A 262 -3.74 2.95 -6.88
C LYS A 262 -4.82 2.21 -6.09
N ASN A 263 -4.91 2.41 -4.78
CA ASN A 263 -5.95 1.80 -3.94
C ASN A 263 -7.36 2.24 -4.33
N ASP A 264 -7.57 3.52 -4.65
CA ASP A 264 -8.87 4.01 -5.11
C ASP A 264 -9.28 3.34 -6.43
N LYS A 265 -8.34 3.19 -7.37
CA LYS A 265 -8.56 2.48 -8.63
C LYS A 265 -8.87 0.99 -8.40
N LEU A 266 -8.14 0.33 -7.50
CA LEU A 266 -8.37 -1.07 -7.13
C LEU A 266 -9.75 -1.26 -6.49
N LYS A 267 -10.18 -0.36 -5.59
CA LYS A 267 -11.51 -0.39 -4.97
C LYS A 267 -12.63 -0.23 -6.02
N SER A 268 -12.45 0.67 -6.97
CA SER A 268 -13.39 0.84 -8.09
C SER A 268 -13.45 -0.40 -8.99
N ASN A 269 -12.29 -0.97 -9.34
CA ASN A 269 -12.22 -2.17 -10.18
C ASN A 269 -12.83 -3.40 -9.50
N ALA A 270 -12.63 -3.57 -8.18
CA ALA A 270 -13.19 -4.69 -7.43
C ALA A 270 -14.73 -4.72 -7.48
N ALA A 271 -15.37 -3.55 -7.43
CA ALA A 271 -16.83 -3.44 -7.53
C ALA A 271 -17.35 -3.93 -8.89
N VAL A 272 -16.66 -3.58 -9.97
CA VAL A 272 -17.02 -3.99 -11.35
C VAL A 272 -16.73 -5.48 -11.58
N LEU A 273 -15.57 -5.97 -11.14
CA LEU A 273 -15.16 -7.36 -11.33
C LEU A 273 -16.03 -8.35 -10.58
N LYS A 274 -16.65 -7.93 -9.46
CA LYS A 274 -17.51 -8.80 -8.65
C LYS A 274 -18.66 -9.40 -9.47
N THR A 275 -19.27 -8.63 -10.35
CA THR A 275 -20.43 -9.03 -11.15
C THR A 275 -20.10 -9.22 -12.63
N ALA A 276 -18.83 -9.07 -13.02
CA ALA A 276 -18.41 -9.19 -14.42
C ALA A 276 -18.64 -10.60 -14.95
N ILE A 277 -19.17 -10.67 -16.18
CA ILE A 277 -19.34 -11.91 -16.94
C ILE A 277 -18.53 -11.75 -18.24
N PRO A 278 -17.70 -12.74 -18.62
CA PRO A 278 -17.03 -12.72 -19.91
C PRO A 278 -18.03 -12.61 -21.07
N ASN A 279 -17.77 -11.75 -22.05
CA ASN A 279 -18.67 -11.53 -23.20
C ASN A 279 -19.00 -12.82 -23.96
N GLU A 280 -18.05 -13.76 -24.05
CA GLU A 280 -18.26 -15.07 -24.67
C GLU A 280 -19.35 -15.88 -23.95
N VAL A 281 -19.39 -15.78 -22.61
CA VAL A 281 -20.43 -16.43 -21.79
C VAL A 281 -21.78 -15.73 -21.99
N VAL A 282 -21.80 -14.40 -22.07
CA VAL A 282 -23.04 -13.65 -22.34
C VAL A 282 -23.65 -14.09 -23.67
N GLN A 283 -22.85 -14.14 -24.75
CA GLN A 283 -23.31 -14.62 -26.06
C GLN A 283 -23.83 -16.06 -25.99
N LEU A 284 -23.14 -16.94 -25.26
CA LEU A 284 -23.57 -18.32 -25.07
C LEU A 284 -24.91 -18.42 -24.32
N LEU A 285 -25.13 -17.55 -23.33
CA LEU A 285 -26.41 -17.45 -22.61
C LEU A 285 -27.52 -16.88 -23.50
N GLU A 286 -27.24 -15.92 -24.37
CA GLU A 286 -28.19 -15.36 -25.35
C GLU A 286 -28.65 -16.41 -26.34
N ASP A 287 -27.72 -17.16 -26.94
CA ASP A 287 -28.01 -18.25 -27.86
C ASP A 287 -28.87 -19.34 -27.19
N SER A 288 -28.61 -19.58 -25.91
CA SER A 288 -29.31 -20.58 -25.11
C SER A 288 -30.70 -20.10 -24.70
N TYR A 289 -30.85 -18.82 -24.40
CA TYR A 289 -32.13 -18.15 -24.19
C TYR A 289 -33.00 -18.23 -25.45
N GLY A 290 -32.43 -17.98 -26.63
CA GLY A 290 -33.14 -18.09 -27.90
C GLY A 290 -33.78 -19.48 -28.10
N LYS A 291 -33.06 -20.54 -27.73
CA LYS A 291 -33.54 -21.93 -27.86
C LYS A 291 -34.69 -22.26 -26.91
N ILE A 292 -34.67 -21.77 -25.67
CA ILE A 292 -35.77 -22.01 -24.71
C ILE A 292 -36.98 -21.10 -24.95
N SER A 293 -36.80 -20.03 -25.71
CA SER A 293 -37.85 -19.07 -26.06
C SER A 293 -38.62 -19.47 -27.32
N ASP A 294 -38.12 -20.45 -28.09
CA ASP A 294 -38.79 -20.97 -29.29
C ASP A 294 -40.19 -21.53 -28.97
N ILE A 295 -41.14 -21.24 -29.86
CA ILE A 295 -42.54 -21.69 -29.81
C ILE A 295 -42.61 -23.23 -29.86
N ASN A 296 -41.66 -23.88 -30.52
CA ASN A 296 -41.58 -25.34 -30.62
C ASN A 296 -40.75 -26.01 -29.51
N PHE A 297 -40.38 -25.26 -28.46
CA PHE A 297 -39.52 -25.76 -27.39
C PHE A 297 -39.97 -27.10 -26.78
N LEU A 298 -41.27 -27.28 -26.53
CA LEU A 298 -41.82 -28.52 -25.97
C LEU A 298 -41.68 -29.73 -26.92
N ASN A 299 -41.68 -29.50 -28.24
CA ASN A 299 -41.48 -30.54 -29.25
C ASN A 299 -39.99 -30.88 -29.40
N HIS A 300 -39.11 -29.89 -29.18
CA HIS A 300 -37.65 -30.06 -29.21
C HIS A 300 -37.08 -30.74 -27.96
N LEU A 301 -37.82 -30.75 -26.84
CA LEU A 301 -37.51 -31.57 -25.66
C LEU A 301 -37.53 -33.08 -25.93
N ASN A 302 -37.82 -33.57 -27.14
CA ASN A 302 -37.74 -35.00 -27.47
C ASN A 302 -36.56 -35.34 -28.40
N ASN A 303 -35.97 -34.37 -29.11
CA ASN A 303 -34.88 -34.59 -30.08
C ASN A 303 -33.55 -34.09 -29.51
N PHE A 304 -32.82 -35.01 -28.89
CA PHE A 304 -31.84 -34.73 -27.83
C PHE A 304 -30.34 -34.75 -28.17
N ASP A 305 -29.95 -34.99 -29.42
CA ASP A 305 -28.51 -35.08 -29.77
C ASP A 305 -27.81 -33.71 -29.90
N VAL A 306 -28.56 -32.61 -30.10
CA VAL A 306 -27.98 -31.27 -30.34
C VAL A 306 -27.69 -30.53 -29.03
N GLN A 307 -28.36 -30.86 -27.92
CA GLN A 307 -28.26 -30.13 -26.65
C GLN A 307 -27.18 -30.65 -25.69
N SER A 308 -26.79 -31.93 -25.80
CA SER A 308 -25.58 -32.45 -25.14
C SER A 308 -24.31 -31.68 -25.56
N ASN A 309 -24.31 -31.14 -26.78
CA ASN A 309 -23.25 -30.25 -27.26
C ASN A 309 -23.30 -28.86 -26.61
N ILE A 310 -24.45 -28.31 -26.25
CA ILE A 310 -24.55 -27.01 -25.56
C ILE A 310 -24.00 -27.12 -24.14
N LEU A 311 -24.40 -28.16 -23.40
CA LEU A 311 -23.86 -28.48 -22.08
C LEU A 311 -22.34 -28.69 -22.12
N LYS A 312 -21.87 -29.48 -23.10
CA LYS A 312 -20.44 -29.74 -23.30
C LYS A 312 -19.71 -28.49 -23.74
N THR A 313 -20.30 -27.58 -24.53
CA THR A 313 -19.65 -26.33 -24.94
C THR A 313 -19.58 -25.35 -23.77
N MET A 314 -20.66 -25.21 -22.99
CA MET A 314 -20.69 -24.41 -21.74
C MET A 314 -19.72 -24.93 -20.68
N LEU A 315 -19.59 -26.25 -20.53
CA LEU A 315 -18.70 -26.87 -19.53
C LEU A 315 -17.26 -27.03 -20.03
N LYS A 316 -17.02 -27.24 -21.33
CA LYS A 316 -15.68 -27.27 -21.96
C LYS A 316 -15.10 -25.89 -22.22
N THR A 317 -15.86 -24.84 -21.95
CA THR A 317 -15.29 -23.51 -21.73
C THR A 317 -14.55 -23.55 -20.38
N ASP A 318 -13.50 -24.40 -20.30
CA ASP A 318 -12.43 -24.38 -19.30
C ASP A 318 -11.50 -23.17 -19.57
N LEU A 319 -12.03 -22.09 -20.17
CA LEU A 319 -11.33 -20.83 -20.33
C LEU A 319 -11.56 -20.00 -19.07
N LEU A 320 -10.78 -20.32 -18.04
CA LEU A 320 -10.08 -19.42 -17.13
C LEU A 320 -9.36 -20.19 -16.01
#